data_AF-A0A528N5L2-F1
#
_entry.id   AF-A0A528N5L2-F1
#
_cell.length_a   1.000
_cell.length_b   1.000
_cell.length_c   1.000
_cell.angle_alpha   90.00
_cell.angle_beta   90.00
_cell.angle_gamma   90.00
#
_symmetry.space_group_name_H-M   'P 1'
#
loop_
_entity.id
_entity.type
_entity.pdbx_description
1 polymer ?
#
loop_
_entity_poly.entity_id
_entity_poly.type
_entity_poly.pdbx_seq_one_letter_code
_entity_poly.pdbx_strand_id
1 'polypeptide(L)'
;LHAVRGQAVDGEWAWQKDRNRRGFDWANAVIAPSRSHADMLEACYGPIARLSVVSNGARPGPKAERREPVVLAAARWWDEGKNGATLDQAAALTKWPVFAVG
;
A
#
# COMPACT_ATOMS: atom_id res chain seq x y z
N LEU A 1 -6.88 -10.00 -10.11
CA LEU A 1 -7.99 -9.46 -9.29
C LEU A 1 -7.46 -9.20 -7.90
N HIS A 2 -6.80 -8.06 -7.69
CA HIS A 2 -6.30 -7.68 -6.37
C HIS A 2 -6.87 -6.31 -6.03
N ALA A 3 -7.99 -6.33 -5.32
CA ALA A 3 -8.62 -5.15 -4.73
C ALA A 3 -8.68 -5.33 -3.21
N VAL A 4 -8.84 -4.24 -2.47
CA VAL A 4 -8.87 -4.23 -1.00
C VAL A 4 -9.91 -5.21 -0.45
N ARG A 5 -11.07 -5.31 -1.11
CA ARG A 5 -12.17 -6.21 -0.73
C ARG A 5 -12.10 -7.60 -1.37
N GLY A 6 -11.02 -7.93 -2.08
CA GLY A 6 -10.85 -9.20 -2.80
C GLY A 6 -11.82 -9.43 -3.95
N GLN A 7 -12.68 -8.46 -4.27
CA GLN A 7 -13.68 -8.54 -5.32
C GLN A 7 -13.22 -7.78 -6.57
N ALA A 8 -13.74 -8.19 -7.72
CA ALA A 8 -13.57 -7.40 -8.95
C ALA A 8 -14.16 -6.02 -8.72
N VAL A 9 -13.45 -4.99 -9.18
CA VAL A 9 -14.02 -3.65 -9.19
C VAL A 9 -15.16 -3.66 -10.21
N ASP A 10 -16.32 -3.13 -9.82
CA ASP A 10 -17.54 -3.11 -10.65
C ASP A 10 -17.27 -2.57 -12.05
N GLY A 11 -18.11 -2.97 -13.02
CA GLY A 11 -17.97 -2.56 -14.42
C GLY A 11 -17.92 -1.04 -14.63
N GLU A 12 -18.59 -0.27 -13.77
CA GLU A 12 -18.56 1.20 -13.74
C GLU A 12 -17.15 1.79 -13.52
N TRP A 13 -16.21 1.00 -13.01
CA TRP A 13 -14.82 1.40 -12.79
C TRP A 13 -13.85 0.84 -13.84
N ALA A 14 -14.33 0.10 -14.84
CA ALA A 14 -13.49 -0.43 -15.92
C ALA A 14 -12.67 0.67 -16.61
N TRP A 15 -13.23 1.88 -16.73
CA TRP A 15 -12.56 3.04 -17.31
C TRP A 15 -11.22 3.37 -16.62
N GLN A 16 -11.13 3.17 -15.30
CA GLN A 16 -9.93 3.48 -14.52
C GLN A 16 -8.82 2.50 -14.88
N LYS A 17 -9.15 1.21 -14.97
CA LYS A 17 -8.22 0.17 -15.38
C LYS A 17 -7.68 0.45 -16.78
N ASP A 18 -8.56 0.78 -17.72
CA ASP A 18 -8.18 1.07 -19.10
C ASP A 18 -7.33 2.34 -19.22
N ARG A 19 -7.65 3.37 -18.43
CA ARG A 19 -6.87 4.61 -18.41
C ARG A 19 -5.46 4.37 -17.88
N ASN A 20 -5.31 3.57 -16.82
CA ASN A 20 -4.01 3.19 -16.28
C ASN A 20 -3.21 2.35 -17.29
N ARG A 21 -3.86 1.37 -17.94
CA ARG A 21 -3.23 0.55 -18.99
C ARG A 21 -2.67 1.40 -20.12
N ARG A 22 -3.47 2.33 -20.66
CA ARG A 22 -3.01 3.29 -21.69
C ARG A 22 -1.83 4.13 -21.21
N GLY A 23 -1.85 4.56 -19.95
CA GLY A 23 -0.73 5.29 -19.35
C GLY A 23 0.55 4.48 -19.32
N PHE A 24 0.48 3.22 -18.87
CA PHE A 24 1.62 2.32 -18.84
C PHE A 24 2.19 2.03 -20.24
N ASP A 25 1.34 1.87 -21.25
CA ASP A 25 1.77 1.58 -22.62
C ASP A 25 2.50 2.78 -23.24
N TRP A 26 2.02 3.99 -22.95
CA TRP A 26 2.55 5.23 -23.51
C TRP A 26 3.82 5.74 -22.79
N ALA A 27 3.94 5.50 -21.48
CA ALA A 27 5.03 6.05 -20.68
C ALA A 27 6.41 5.52 -21.10
N ASN A 28 7.40 6.42 -21.22
CA ASN A 28 8.79 6.02 -21.49
C ASN A 28 9.45 5.30 -20.32
N ALA A 29 8.89 5.41 -19.11
CA ALA A 29 9.27 4.62 -17.93
C ALA A 29 8.05 4.50 -17.00
N VAL A 30 7.93 3.35 -16.33
CA VAL A 30 6.94 3.13 -15.27
C VAL A 30 7.70 2.81 -13.99
N ILE A 31 7.44 3.56 -12.92
CA ILE A 31 8.17 3.42 -11.65
C ILE A 31 7.23 2.96 -10.54
N ALA A 32 7.58 1.86 -9.89
CA ALA A 32 6.91 1.37 -8.68
C ALA A 32 7.78 1.64 -7.44
N PRO A 33 7.16 1.94 -6.27
CA PRO A 33 7.90 2.28 -5.05
C PRO A 33 8.49 1.07 -4.32
N SER A 34 8.17 -0.16 -4.75
CA SER A 34 8.70 -1.41 -4.20
C SER A 34 8.49 -2.55 -5.19
N ARG A 35 9.20 -3.67 -4.96
CA ARG A 35 8.96 -4.93 -5.70
C ARG A 35 7.53 -5.43 -5.53
N SER A 36 7.03 -5.48 -4.29
CA SER A 36 5.66 -5.91 -4.01
C SER A 36 4.59 -5.07 -4.73
N HIS A 37 4.83 -3.76 -4.88
CA HIS A 37 3.94 -2.90 -5.65
C HIS A 37 4.04 -3.18 -7.15
N ALA A 38 5.25 -3.38 -7.68
CA ALA A 38 5.47 -3.75 -9.09
C ALA A 38 4.75 -5.06 -9.44
N ASP A 39 4.92 -6.08 -8.61
CA ASP A 39 4.28 -7.39 -8.79
C ASP A 39 2.74 -7.26 -8.75
N MET A 40 2.22 -6.37 -7.88
CA MET A 40 0.79 -6.07 -7.82
C MET A 40 0.26 -5.37 -9.08
N LEU A 41 1.04 -4.45 -9.66
CA LEU A 41 0.67 -3.83 -10.93
C LEU A 41 0.62 -4.88 -12.04
N GLU A 42 1.61 -5.75 -12.15
CA GLU A 42 1.61 -6.78 -13.20
C GLU A 42 0.47 -7.80 -13.01
N ALA A 43 0.17 -8.17 -11.77
CA ALA A 43 -0.97 -9.05 -11.48
C ALA A 43 -2.34 -8.42 -11.80
N CYS A 44 -2.45 -7.08 -11.77
CA CYS A 44 -3.69 -6.36 -12.07
C CYS A 44 -3.83 -5.94 -13.54
N TYR A 45 -2.72 -5.60 -14.20
CA TYR A 45 -2.69 -4.96 -15.52
C TYR A 45 -2.00 -5.81 -16.59
N GLY A 46 -1.51 -7.01 -16.24
CA GLY A 46 -0.63 -7.81 -17.08
C GLY A 46 0.79 -7.24 -17.15
N PRO A 47 1.68 -7.81 -18.00
CA PRO A 47 3.04 -7.31 -18.17
C PRO A 47 3.09 -5.81 -18.45
N ILE A 48 4.02 -5.09 -17.84
CA ILE A 48 4.23 -3.65 -18.05
C ILE A 48 5.65 -3.43 -18.56
N ALA A 49 5.76 -2.98 -19.81
CA ALA A 49 7.05 -2.64 -20.38
C ALA A 49 7.70 -1.49 -19.61
N ARG A 50 9.03 -1.55 -19.42
CA ARG A 50 9.84 -0.49 -18.79
C ARG A 50 9.41 -0.19 -17.34
N LEU A 51 8.85 -1.20 -16.65
CA LEU A 51 8.60 -1.15 -15.22
C LEU A 51 9.89 -1.34 -14.44
N SER A 52 10.23 -0.37 -13.60
CA SER A 52 11.36 -0.46 -12.68
C SER A 52 10.95 -0.08 -11.25
N VAL A 53 11.74 -0.52 -10.28
CA VAL A 53 11.50 -0.24 -8.87
C VAL A 53 12.48 0.83 -8.41
N VAL A 54 11.94 1.93 -7.88
CA VAL A 54 12.71 2.96 -7.17
C VAL A 54 12.06 3.17 -5.82
N SER A 55 12.74 2.72 -4.76
CA SER A 55 12.20 2.81 -3.40
C SER A 55 11.99 4.27 -2.97
N ASN A 56 10.85 4.54 -2.35
CA ASN A 56 10.60 5.85 -1.75
C ASN A 56 11.65 6.15 -0.68
N GLY A 57 12.25 7.33 -0.75
CA GLY A 57 13.14 7.85 0.28
C GLY A 57 12.38 8.58 1.38
N ALA A 58 12.95 8.60 2.57
CA ALA A 58 12.53 9.46 3.67
C ALA A 58 13.75 10.24 4.18
N ARG A 59 13.54 11.47 4.64
CA ARG A 59 14.60 12.21 5.34
C ARG A 59 14.95 11.46 6.63
N PRO A 60 16.23 11.40 7.02
CA PRO A 60 16.60 10.85 8.33
C PRO A 60 15.82 11.57 9.42
N GLY A 61 15.11 10.78 10.23
CA GLY A 61 14.46 11.29 11.44
C GLY A 61 15.48 11.51 12.57
N PRO A 62 15.09 12.21 13.64
CA PRO A 62 15.89 12.23 14.85
C PRO A 62 16.14 10.81 15.34
N LYS A 63 17.35 10.55 15.87
CA LYS A 63 17.62 9.27 16.53
C LYS A 63 16.77 9.22 17.80
N ALA A 64 15.98 8.16 17.95
CA ALA A 64 15.25 7.93 19.19
C ALA A 64 16.25 7.64 20.32
N GLU A 65 16.31 8.52 21.32
CA GLU A 65 17.20 8.36 22.47
C GLU A 65 16.65 7.34 23.48
N ARG A 66 15.32 7.13 23.51
CA ARG A 66 14.65 6.17 24.38
C ARG A 66 13.48 5.51 23.66
N ARG A 67 13.33 4.19 23.84
CA ARG A 67 12.15 3.44 23.37
C ARG A 67 11.21 3.19 24.53
N GLU A 68 9.92 3.37 24.29
CA GLU A 68 8.86 3.02 25.22
C GLU A 68 8.15 1.74 24.76
N PRO A 69 7.59 0.92 25.68
CA PRO A 69 6.94 -0.35 25.36
C PRO A 69 5.52 -0.11 24.83
N VAL A 70 5.42 0.58 23.69
CA VAL A 70 4.16 0.96 23.05
C VAL A 70 4.20 0.58 21.58
N VAL A 71 3.03 0.32 21.00
CA VAL A 71 2.87 0.15 19.55
C VAL A 71 2.16 1.37 19.00
N LEU A 72 2.73 2.01 17.98
CA LEU A 72 2.09 3.11 17.27
C LEU A 72 1.74 2.66 15.85
N ALA A 73 0.47 2.78 15.50
CA ALA A 73 0.01 2.66 14.14
C ALA A 73 -0.46 4.04 13.66
N ALA A 74 -0.06 4.44 12.45
CA ALA A 74 -0.44 5.71 11.87
C ALA A 74 -0.93 5.54 10.43
N ALA A 75 -2.18 5.87 10.17
CA ALA A 75 -2.79 5.74 8.84
C ALA A 75 -4.09 6.52 8.75
N ARG A 76 -4.60 6.73 7.53
CA ARG A 76 -5.98 7.18 7.30
C ARG A 76 -6.93 6.03 7.65
N TRP A 77 -7.55 6.03 8.81
CA TRP A 77 -8.28 4.84 9.31
C TRP A 77 -9.56 4.50 8.56
N TRP A 78 -10.10 5.44 7.77
CA TRP A 78 -11.22 5.16 6.87
C TRP A 78 -10.83 4.33 5.64
N ASP A 79 -9.53 4.18 5.35
CA ASP A 79 -9.00 3.39 4.24
C ASP A 79 -8.85 1.92 4.66
N GLU A 80 -9.77 1.07 4.18
CA GLU A 80 -9.76 -0.38 4.44
C GLU A 80 -8.44 -1.05 4.03
N GLY A 81 -7.68 -0.48 3.09
CA GLY A 81 -6.37 -0.99 2.68
C GLY A 81 -5.30 -0.92 3.77
N LYS A 82 -5.59 -0.24 4.89
CA LYS A 82 -4.73 -0.20 6.08
C LYS A 82 -4.94 -1.38 7.02
N ASN A 83 -6.02 -2.13 6.82
CA ASN A 83 -6.32 -3.37 7.55
C ASN A 83 -6.32 -3.19 9.08
N GLY A 84 -7.02 -2.15 9.57
CA GLY A 84 -7.10 -1.82 11.00
C GLY A 84 -7.66 -2.96 11.87
N ALA A 85 -8.54 -3.79 11.33
CA ALA A 85 -9.09 -4.96 12.03
C ALA A 85 -7.99 -5.94 12.50
N THR A 86 -6.91 -6.10 11.73
CA THR A 86 -5.78 -6.95 12.14
C THR A 86 -5.02 -6.35 13.33
N LEU A 87 -4.89 -5.02 13.38
CA LEU A 87 -4.25 -4.33 14.51
C LEU A 87 -5.11 -4.41 15.78
N ASP A 88 -6.42 -4.30 15.65
CA ASP A 88 -7.37 -4.44 16.77
C ASP A 88 -7.33 -5.85 17.37
N GLN A 89 -7.36 -6.88 16.53
CA GLN A 89 -7.19 -8.28 16.96
C GLN A 89 -5.83 -8.50 17.65
N ALA A 90 -4.76 -7.92 17.10
CA ALA A 90 -3.44 -8.01 17.70
C ALA A 90 -3.34 -7.26 19.04
N ALA A 91 -4.09 -6.16 19.22
CA ALA A 91 -4.13 -5.39 20.47
C ALA A 91 -4.63 -6.24 21.65
N ALA A 92 -5.57 -7.17 21.41
CA ALA A 92 -6.06 -8.09 22.42
C ALA A 92 -5.04 -9.16 22.85
N LEU A 93 -4.01 -9.41 22.03
CA LEU A 93 -3.01 -10.48 22.24
C LEU A 93 -1.67 -9.96 22.76
N THR A 94 -1.42 -8.65 22.68
CA THR A 94 -0.17 -8.04 23.12
C THR A 94 -0.28 -7.48 24.54
N LYS A 95 0.85 -7.43 25.24
CA LYS A 95 0.97 -6.78 26.56
C LYS A 95 1.26 -5.27 26.47
N TRP A 96 1.55 -4.76 25.27
CA TRP A 96 1.88 -3.35 25.06
C TRP A 96 0.67 -2.59 24.52
N PRO A 97 0.37 -1.38 25.02
CA PRO A 97 -0.72 -0.57 24.50
C PRO A 97 -0.49 -0.26 23.01
N VAL A 98 -1.57 -0.34 22.24
CA VAL A 98 -1.60 -0.01 20.80
C VAL A 98 -2.31 1.33 20.63
N PHE A 99 -1.61 2.33 20.10
CA PHE A 99 -2.15 3.64 19.78
C PHE A 99 -2.35 3.77 18.26
N ALA A 100 -3.53 4.20 17.85
CA ALA A 100 -3.87 4.46 16.46
C ALA A 100 -4.00 5.98 16.21
N VAL A 101 -3.31 6.51 15.21
CA VAL A 101 -3.30 7.95 14.87
C VAL A 101 -3.61 8.15 13.37
N GLY A 102 -4.51 9.07 13.04
CA GLY A 102 -4.74 9.52 11.65
C GLY A 102 -6.18 9.46 11.17
#